data_AF-A0A7S2KN93-F1
#
_entry.id   AF-A0A7S2KN93-F1
#
_cell.length_a   1.000
_cell.length_b   1.000
_cell.length_c   1.000
_cell.angle_alpha   90.00
_cell.angle_beta   90.00
_cell.angle_gamma   90.00
#
_symmetry.space_group_name_H-M   'P 1'
#
loop_
_entity.id
_entity.type
_entity.pdbx_description
1 polymer ?
#
loop_
_entity_poly.entity_id
_entity_poly.type
_entity_poly.pdbx_seq_one_letter_code
_entity_poly.pdbx_strand_id
1 'polypeptide(L)'
;AESLDARDAANVLWAVAHAYTEVPDMCDIAPLLEEVLVDQIDELKPKSLVQALWSAATLRSWTPNLQARAACFVRRLSSAPRLLSSEQILSVAWACRQLRVESWDADGLLKQSCTKVFTSYISNAPTA
;
A
#
# COMPACT_ATOMS: atom_id res chain seq x y z
N ALA A 1 15.88 23.41 1.95
CA ALA A 1 15.40 22.14 2.52
C ALA A 1 15.05 21.25 1.35
N GLU A 2 15.77 20.16 1.18
CA GLU A 2 15.43 19.12 0.19
C GLU A 2 13.98 18.71 0.45
N SER A 3 13.06 19.01 -0.46
CA SER A 3 11.66 18.64 -0.26
C SER A 3 11.58 17.13 -0.38
N LEU A 4 11.22 16.45 0.71
CA LEU A 4 10.92 15.02 0.64
C LEU A 4 9.76 14.84 -0.34
N ASP A 5 9.99 14.10 -1.43
CA ASP A 5 8.92 13.79 -2.37
C ASP A 5 7.97 12.75 -1.77
N ALA A 6 6.74 12.68 -2.24
CA ALA A 6 5.74 11.73 -1.72
C ALA A 6 6.20 10.26 -1.80
N ARG A 7 7.02 9.91 -2.81
CA ARG A 7 7.48 8.55 -3.04
C ARG A 7 8.53 8.14 -2.00
N ASP A 8 9.44 9.04 -1.69
CA ASP A 8 10.46 8.89 -0.68
C ASP A 8 9.79 8.85 0.69
N ALA A 9 8.76 9.67 0.93
CA ALA A 9 7.95 9.58 2.14
C ALA A 9 7.29 8.20 2.29
N ALA A 10 6.73 7.63 1.22
CA ALA A 10 6.13 6.29 1.24
C ALA A 10 7.16 5.20 1.53
N ASN A 11 8.34 5.29 0.93
CA ASN A 11 9.43 4.34 1.14
C ASN A 11 9.97 4.41 2.57
N VAL A 12 10.18 5.62 3.10
CA VAL A 12 10.64 5.82 4.48
C VAL A 12 9.59 5.30 5.45
N LEU A 13 8.31 5.61 5.24
CA LEU A 13 7.23 5.11 6.10
C LEU A 13 7.14 3.58 6.07
N TRP A 14 7.40 2.96 4.92
CA TRP A 14 7.50 1.50 4.78
C TRP A 14 8.69 0.89 5.52
N ALA A 15 9.84 1.55 5.49
CA ALA A 15 11.01 1.14 6.27
C ALA A 15 10.76 1.27 7.78
N VAL A 16 10.14 2.37 8.23
CA VAL A 16 9.71 2.56 9.62
C VAL A 16 8.74 1.46 10.03
N ALA A 17 7.76 1.14 9.18
CA ALA A 17 6.80 0.07 9.42
C ALA A 17 7.42 -1.34 9.44
N HIS A 18 8.62 -1.54 8.90
CA HIS A 18 9.36 -2.80 9.04
C HIS A 18 10.21 -2.81 10.32
N ALA A 19 10.81 -1.68 10.66
CA ALA A 19 11.68 -1.54 11.82
C ALA A 19 10.94 -1.30 13.15
N TYR A 20 9.62 -1.09 13.14
CA TYR A 20 8.87 -0.65 14.33
C TYR A 20 8.99 -1.58 15.54
N THR A 21 9.23 -2.88 15.32
CA THR A 21 9.43 -3.86 16.40
C THR A 21 10.82 -3.77 17.03
N GLU A 22 11.82 -3.33 16.28
CA GLU A 22 13.22 -3.25 16.72
C GLU A 22 13.58 -1.84 17.20
N VAL A 23 13.03 -0.81 16.56
CA VAL A 23 13.30 0.60 16.84
C VAL A 23 11.98 1.39 16.90
N PRO A 24 11.24 1.32 18.02
CA PRO A 24 9.96 2.01 18.15
C PRO A 24 10.08 3.53 18.06
N ASP A 25 11.22 4.11 18.46
CA ASP A 25 11.50 5.55 18.37
C ASP A 25 11.48 6.09 16.92
N MET A 26 11.71 5.22 15.91
CA MET A 26 11.56 5.61 14.50
C MET A 26 10.10 5.87 14.12
N CYS A 27 9.11 5.48 14.93
CA CYS A 27 7.71 5.77 14.64
C CYS A 27 7.35 7.25 14.86
N ASP A 28 8.20 8.02 15.55
CA ASP A 28 7.95 9.45 15.83
C ASP A 28 7.98 10.31 14.56
N ILE A 29 8.64 9.84 13.49
CA ILE A 29 8.63 10.53 12.19
C ILE A 29 7.40 10.18 11.34
N ALA A 30 6.62 9.16 11.70
CA ALA A 30 5.48 8.70 10.91
C ALA A 30 4.39 9.78 10.71
N PRO A 31 4.04 10.62 11.70
CA PRO A 31 3.08 11.71 11.49
C PRO A 31 3.57 12.75 10.47
N LEU A 32 4.87 13.07 10.46
CA LEU A 32 5.44 14.02 9.50
C LEU A 32 5.39 13.45 8.07
N LEU A 33 5.71 12.16 7.91
CA LEU A 33 5.64 11.47 6.61
C LEU A 33 4.20 11.34 6.12
N GLU A 34 3.26 11.14 7.04
CA GLU A 34 1.83 11.09 6.76
C GLU A 34 1.33 12.40 6.13
N GLU A 35 1.69 13.56 6.68
CA GLU A 35 1.29 14.86 6.12
C GLU A 35 1.75 15.02 4.66
N VAL A 36 3.02 14.71 4.38
CA VAL A 36 3.58 14.77 3.01
C VAL A 36 2.82 13.85 2.06
N LEU A 37 2.50 12.62 2.50
CA LEU A 37 1.79 11.63 1.69
C LEU A 37 0.34 12.02 1.42
N VAL A 38 -0.31 12.67 2.37
CA VAL A 38 -1.69 13.13 2.26
C VAL A 38 -1.80 14.29 1.27
N ASP A 39 -0.85 15.23 1.31
CA ASP A 39 -0.86 16.41 0.44
C ASP A 39 -0.49 16.07 -1.01
N GLN A 40 0.45 15.16 -1.21
CA GLN A 40 0.94 14.77 -2.54
C GLN A 40 0.39 13.41 -2.99
N ILE A 41 -0.76 12.98 -2.45
CA ILE A 41 -1.32 11.67 -2.77
C ILE A 41 -1.46 11.51 -4.28
N ASP A 42 -1.91 12.55 -4.99
CA ASP A 42 -2.14 12.63 -6.45
C ASP A 42 -0.92 12.32 -7.31
N GLU A 43 0.28 12.54 -6.79
CA GLU A 43 1.53 12.32 -7.50
C GLU A 43 2.09 10.90 -7.29
N LEU A 44 1.54 10.15 -6.33
CA LEU A 44 2.04 8.81 -5.99
C LEU A 44 1.76 7.79 -7.10
N LYS A 45 2.83 7.06 -7.46
CA LYS A 45 2.74 5.86 -8.30
C LYS A 45 2.01 4.73 -7.54
N PRO A 46 1.37 3.79 -8.26
CA PRO A 46 0.65 2.67 -7.64
C PRO A 46 1.48 1.90 -6.61
N LYS A 47 2.76 1.62 -6.88
CA LYS A 47 3.64 0.92 -5.94
C LYS A 47 3.80 1.67 -4.62
N SER A 48 4.01 2.99 -4.67
CA SER A 48 4.17 3.83 -3.48
C SER A 48 2.85 3.97 -2.71
N LEU A 49 1.71 4.01 -3.40
CA LEU A 49 0.39 3.95 -2.77
C LEU A 49 0.19 2.64 -1.98
N VAL A 50 0.59 1.50 -2.56
CA VAL A 50 0.51 0.19 -1.87
C VAL A 50 1.39 0.19 -0.62
N GLN A 51 2.63 0.67 -0.73
CA GLN A 51 3.55 0.76 0.40
C GLN A 51 2.98 1.64 1.51
N ALA A 52 2.55 2.87 1.18
CA ALA A 52 1.94 3.78 2.15
C ALA A 52 0.71 3.17 2.83
N LEU A 53 -0.18 2.52 2.07
CA LEU A 53 -1.37 1.87 2.61
C LEU A 53 -1.03 0.70 3.53
N TRP A 54 -0.05 -0.14 3.16
CA TRP A 54 0.42 -1.24 4.00
C TRP A 54 1.05 -0.71 5.29
N SER A 55 1.90 0.32 5.19
CA SER A 55 2.51 0.96 6.36
C SER A 55 1.48 1.56 7.29
N ALA A 56 0.43 2.20 6.77
CA ALA A 56 -0.67 2.72 7.58
C ALA A 56 -1.47 1.61 8.29
N ALA A 57 -1.63 0.45 7.63
CA ALA A 57 -2.24 -0.74 8.23
C ALA A 57 -1.38 -1.38 9.32
N THR A 58 -0.05 -1.25 9.23
CA THR A 58 0.91 -1.72 10.24
C THR A 58 1.04 -0.74 11.40
N LEU A 59 1.31 0.54 11.11
CA LEU A 59 1.56 1.63 12.08
C LEU A 59 0.28 2.34 12.52
N ARG A 60 -0.78 1.58 12.81
CA ARG A 60 -2.15 2.10 13.04
C ARG A 60 -2.23 3.16 14.14
N SER A 61 -1.36 3.11 15.14
CA SER A 61 -1.36 4.08 16.23
C SER A 61 -0.70 5.41 15.86
N TRP A 62 0.12 5.44 14.80
CA TRP A 62 0.97 6.58 14.41
C TRP A 62 0.54 7.27 13.12
N THR A 63 -0.42 6.69 12.38
CA THR A 63 -0.84 7.20 11.06
C THR A 63 -2.38 7.32 10.93
N PRO A 64 -3.05 8.14 11.77
CA PRO A 64 -4.50 8.27 11.75
C PRO A 64 -5.05 8.95 10.48
N ASN A 65 -4.35 9.91 9.88
CA ASN A 65 -4.84 10.64 8.70
C ASN A 65 -4.75 9.80 7.41
N LEU A 66 -3.71 9.00 7.26
CA LEU A 66 -3.53 8.01 6.20
C LEU A 66 -4.63 6.96 6.29
N GLN A 67 -4.98 6.52 7.50
CA GLN A 67 -6.09 5.59 7.72
C GLN A 67 -7.43 6.19 7.31
N ALA A 68 -7.70 7.44 7.69
CA ALA A 68 -8.92 8.15 7.26
C ALA A 68 -9.00 8.26 5.73
N ARG A 69 -7.86 8.32 5.05
CA ARG A 69 -7.77 8.38 3.58
C ARG A 69 -7.61 7.03 2.91
N ALA A 70 -7.54 5.92 3.64
CA ALA A 70 -7.31 4.58 3.11
C ALA A 70 -8.28 4.21 1.98
N ALA A 71 -9.57 4.59 2.11
CA ALA A 71 -10.57 4.40 1.05
C ALA A 71 -10.18 5.10 -0.27
N CYS A 72 -9.56 6.28 -0.20
CA CYS A 72 -9.09 7.03 -1.36
C CYS A 72 -7.90 6.34 -2.04
N PHE A 73 -6.92 5.86 -1.27
CA PHE A 73 -5.80 5.05 -1.78
C PHE A 73 -6.32 3.83 -2.54
N VAL A 74 -7.25 3.10 -1.92
CA VAL A 74 -7.79 1.86 -2.48
C VAL A 74 -8.61 2.12 -3.74
N ARG A 75 -9.41 3.19 -3.77
CA ARG A 75 -10.15 3.61 -4.97
C ARG A 75 -9.20 3.89 -6.14
N ARG A 76 -8.07 4.56 -5.89
CA ARG A 76 -7.06 4.79 -6.93
C ARG A 76 -6.40 3.51 -7.41
N LEU A 77 -5.99 2.65 -6.49
CA LEU A 77 -5.44 1.34 -6.83
C LEU A 77 -6.43 0.50 -7.66
N SER A 78 -7.72 0.60 -7.34
CA SER A 78 -8.81 -0.07 -8.07
C SER A 78 -9.08 0.52 -9.45
N SER A 79 -8.71 1.78 -9.72
CA SER A 79 -8.83 2.40 -11.04
C SER A 79 -7.78 1.91 -12.04
N ALA A 80 -6.65 1.38 -11.57
CA ALA A 80 -5.55 0.90 -12.40
C ALA A 80 -4.98 -0.46 -11.92
N PRO A 81 -5.81 -1.50 -11.78
CA PRO A 81 -5.42 -2.75 -11.12
C PRO A 81 -4.42 -3.57 -11.98
N ARG A 82 -4.33 -3.28 -13.28
CA ARG A 82 -3.34 -3.87 -14.20
C ARG A 82 -1.91 -3.55 -13.80
N LEU A 83 -1.66 -2.39 -13.18
CA LEU A 83 -0.33 -1.94 -12.76
C LEU A 83 0.18 -2.62 -11.49
N LEU A 84 -0.67 -3.37 -10.80
CA LEU A 84 -0.32 -4.05 -9.56
C LEU A 84 0.14 -5.48 -9.80
N SER A 85 1.23 -5.88 -9.15
CA SER A 85 1.62 -7.28 -9.05
C SER A 85 0.64 -8.05 -8.15
N SER A 86 0.63 -9.38 -8.27
CA SER A 86 -0.24 -10.22 -7.42
C SER A 86 0.05 -10.04 -5.93
N GLU A 87 1.32 -9.87 -5.57
CA GLU A 87 1.78 -9.57 -4.22
C GLU A 87 1.26 -8.22 -3.70
N GLN A 88 1.30 -7.19 -4.56
CA GLN A 88 0.77 -5.87 -4.23
C GLN A 88 -0.74 -5.92 -4.00
N ILE A 89 -1.48 -6.68 -4.81
CA ILE A 89 -2.93 -6.85 -4.63
C ILE A 89 -3.23 -7.54 -3.29
N LEU A 90 -2.48 -8.59 -2.93
CA LEU A 90 -2.64 -9.26 -1.64
C LEU A 90 -2.31 -8.34 -0.46
N SER A 91 -1.26 -7.52 -0.60
CA SER A 91 -0.86 -6.54 0.42
C SER A 91 -1.95 -5.49 0.64
N VAL A 92 -2.55 -4.97 -0.44
CA VAL A 92 -3.70 -4.07 -0.38
C VAL A 92 -4.89 -4.75 0.28
N ALA A 93 -5.19 -6.00 -0.10
CA ALA A 93 -6.32 -6.74 0.45
C ALA A 93 -6.20 -6.93 1.97
N TRP A 94 -5.01 -7.31 2.42
CA TRP A 94 -4.70 -7.41 3.85
C TRP A 94 -4.84 -6.06 4.55
N ALA A 95 -4.26 -4.99 3.99
CA ALA A 95 -4.34 -3.65 4.56
C ALA A 95 -5.78 -3.12 4.67
N CYS A 96 -6.61 -3.32 3.63
CA CYS A 96 -8.03 -2.98 3.64
C CYS A 96 -8.79 -3.68 4.76
N ARG A 97 -8.52 -4.98 4.96
CA ARG A 97 -9.13 -5.76 6.05
C ARG A 97 -8.71 -5.21 7.41
N GLN A 98 -7.43 -4.87 7.56
CA GLN A 98 -6.90 -4.33 8.78
C GLN A 98 -7.54 -2.98 9.11
N LEU A 99 -7.61 -2.09 8.12
CA LEU A 99 -8.16 -0.73 8.24
C LEU A 99 -9.69 -0.66 8.14
N ARG A 100 -10.39 -1.80 7.98
CA ARG A 100 -11.84 -1.88 7.83
C ARG A 100 -12.39 -0.97 6.72
N VAL A 101 -11.69 -0.90 5.59
CA VAL A 101 -12.16 -0.17 4.42
C VAL A 101 -13.30 -0.94 3.78
N GLU A 102 -14.52 -0.41 3.84
CA GLU A 102 -15.73 -1.08 3.34
C GLU A 102 -15.93 -0.90 1.82
N SER A 103 -15.45 0.22 1.25
CA SER A 103 -15.80 0.67 -0.08
C SER A 103 -14.89 0.15 -1.20
N TRP A 104 -14.28 -1.03 -1.05
CA TRP A 104 -13.34 -1.56 -2.04
C TRP A 104 -13.85 -2.81 -2.76
N ASP A 105 -13.58 -2.89 -4.07
CA ASP A 105 -13.90 -4.06 -4.90
C ASP A 105 -12.91 -5.20 -4.63
N ALA A 106 -13.02 -5.77 -3.43
CA ALA A 106 -12.22 -6.89 -2.96
C ALA A 106 -12.33 -8.08 -3.93
N ASP A 107 -13.53 -8.33 -4.41
CA ASP A 107 -13.87 -9.48 -5.24
C ASP A 107 -13.22 -9.38 -6.63
N GLY A 108 -13.29 -8.20 -7.26
CA GLY A 108 -12.65 -7.93 -8.55
C GLY A 108 -11.13 -7.97 -8.48
N LEU A 109 -10.53 -7.37 -7.44
CA LEU A 109 -9.08 -7.35 -7.25
C LEU A 109 -8.52 -8.74 -6.94
N LEU A 110 -9.16 -9.50 -6.04
CA LEU A 110 -8.73 -10.85 -5.70
C LEU A 110 -8.87 -11.81 -6.88
N LYS A 111 -9.98 -11.74 -7.63
CA LYS A 111 -10.14 -12.52 -8.88
C LYS A 111 -9.00 -12.23 -9.86
N GLN A 112 -8.66 -10.96 -10.05
CA GLN A 112 -7.56 -10.58 -10.95
C GLN A 112 -6.20 -11.08 -10.49
N SER A 113 -5.94 -11.08 -9.17
CA SER A 113 -4.73 -11.67 -8.58
C SER A 113 -4.63 -13.17 -8.85
N CYS A 114 -5.72 -13.91 -8.58
CA CYS A 114 -5.80 -15.34 -8.85
C CYS A 114 -5.60 -15.65 -10.33
N THR A 115 -6.21 -14.88 -11.24
CA THR A 115 -5.99 -15.03 -12.69
C THR A 115 -4.52 -14.82 -13.05
N LYS A 116 -3.87 -13.74 -12.57
CA LYS A 116 -2.46 -13.45 -12.87
C LYS A 116 -1.53 -14.58 -12.40
N VAL A 117 -1.69 -15.05 -11.17
CA VAL A 117 -0.89 -16.16 -10.61
C VAL A 117 -1.10 -17.43 -11.43
N PHE A 118 -2.37 -17.75 -11.74
CA PHE A 118 -2.71 -18.95 -12.51
C PHE A 118 -2.16 -18.90 -13.94
N THR A 119 -2.26 -17.77 -14.64
CA THR A 119 -1.67 -17.60 -15.97
C THR A 119 -0.14 -17.68 -15.94
N SER A 120 0.51 -17.09 -14.93
CA SER A 120 1.97 -17.19 -14.79
C SER A 120 2.42 -18.62 -14.52
N TYR A 121 1.65 -19.41 -13.77
CA TYR A 121 1.94 -20.81 -13.51
C TYR A 121 1.81 -21.67 -14.77
N ILE A 122 0.75 -21.47 -15.56
CA ILE A 122 0.54 -22.19 -16.83
C ILE A 122 1.63 -21.82 -17.85
N SER A 123 1.98 -20.53 -17.98
CA SER A 123 3.00 -20.09 -18.95
C SER A 123 4.42 -20.53 -18.59
N ASN A 124 4.72 -20.79 -17.31
CA ASN A 124 6.02 -21.27 -16.84
C ASN A 124 6.04 -22.78 -16.57
N ALA A 125 4.96 -23.50 -16.86
CA ALA A 125 4.93 -24.95 -16.73
C ALA A 125 5.91 -25.55 -17.75
N PRO A 126 6.84 -26.43 -17.33
CA PRO A 126 7.72 -27.10 -18.27
C PRO A 126 6.86 -27.90 -19.25
N THR A 127 7.00 -27.62 -20.54
CA THR A 127 6.42 -28.47 -21.60
C THR A 127 6.99 -29.86 -21.44
N ALA A 128 6.13 -30.80 -21.05
CA ALA A 128 6.43 -32.23 -20.94
C ALA A 128 6.73 -32.85 -22.30
#